data_AF-A0A113RZE9-F1
#
_entry.id   AF-A0A113RZE9-F1
#
_cell.length_a   1.000
_cell.length_b   1.000
_cell.length_c   1.000
_cell.angle_alpha   90.00
_cell.angle_beta   90.00
_cell.angle_gamma   90.00
#
_symmetry.space_group_name_H-M   'P 1'
#
loop_
_entity.id
_entity.type
_entity.pdbx_description
1 polymer ?
#
loop_
_entity_poly.entity_id
_entity_poly.type
_entity_poly.pdbx_seq_one_letter_code
_entity_poly.pdbx_strand_id
1 'polypeptide(L)'
;MKLDTIFKILLLITIIFTIQEIWPLYELIKKIRNGNILFFIKEEFHRLYAFFCLYNLKEDIKIFSTNTNVSPKPRYFVFFVLSGCVTFIVKLILNKISTLIGECLIPKRKWSPYIRRIKLGRFNVMFFNLIYFSLISVFGFISLKDQIYFPAEMGGQGKTSAYFVEYPNQKTSNLIHIYYFLNGGYLLTSVYSLLKSEKLPDFYENFLQHFCAMILVYFSYGHNLIRVGAIIMLCHDICEIFSSACRVFVDTRYKFITVSSFCILFLSWGYLRLYIFAKNCILPIHKNYNVFSSLIRVETFIWITFLLLVILLMNSYWFVLMAKMFIHFVTSGKTEDILTRVTEIEEKEKTIEMKNK
;
A
#
# COMPACT_ATOMS: atom_id res chain seq x y z
N MET A 1 -14.24 -18.82 15.72
CA MET A 1 -12.91 -18.17 15.79
C MET A 1 -13.12 -16.66 15.62
N LYS A 2 -12.52 -15.81 16.48
CA LYS A 2 -12.65 -14.35 16.31
C LYS A 2 -11.97 -13.93 15.00
N LEU A 3 -12.52 -12.94 14.29
CA LEU A 3 -12.01 -12.49 13.00
C LEU A 3 -10.53 -12.04 13.07
N ASP A 4 -10.15 -11.35 14.15
CA ASP A 4 -8.77 -10.99 14.50
C ASP A 4 -7.82 -12.21 14.55
N THR A 5 -8.29 -13.37 15.04
CA THR A 5 -7.48 -14.60 15.06
C THR A 5 -7.20 -15.10 13.63
N ILE A 6 -8.15 -14.97 12.70
CA ILE A 6 -7.95 -15.35 11.29
C ILE A 6 -6.84 -14.48 10.68
N PHE A 7 -6.88 -13.17 10.88
CA PHE A 7 -5.86 -12.27 10.32
C PHE A 7 -4.47 -12.49 10.90
N LYS A 8 -4.37 -12.78 12.21
CA LYS A 8 -3.10 -13.16 12.84
C LYS A 8 -2.52 -14.45 12.26
N ILE A 9 -3.35 -15.47 12.05
CA ILE A 9 -2.93 -16.71 11.41
C ILE A 9 -2.49 -16.45 9.97
N LEU A 10 -3.27 -15.67 9.22
CA LEU A 10 -2.94 -15.34 7.82
C LEU A 10 -1.63 -14.54 7.71
N LEU A 11 -1.38 -13.62 8.65
CA LEU A 11 -0.12 -12.89 8.77
C LEU A 11 1.04 -13.81 9.09
N LEU A 12 0.87 -14.74 10.04
CA LEU A 12 1.90 -15.72 10.38
C LEU A 12 2.25 -16.60 9.17
N ILE A 13 1.24 -17.11 8.46
CA ILE A 13 1.41 -17.91 7.24
C ILE A 13 2.17 -17.10 6.18
N THR A 14 1.78 -15.84 5.97
CA THR A 14 2.45 -14.94 5.03
C THR A 14 3.92 -14.75 5.38
N ILE A 15 4.24 -14.52 6.65
CA ILE A 15 5.61 -14.36 7.13
C ILE A 15 6.41 -15.65 6.92
N ILE A 16 5.86 -16.81 7.28
CA ILE A 16 6.54 -18.10 7.14
C ILE A 16 6.87 -18.39 5.67
N PHE A 17 5.90 -18.25 4.76
CA PHE A 17 6.16 -18.47 3.34
C PHE A 17 7.14 -17.46 2.75
N THR A 18 7.10 -16.21 3.20
CA THR A 18 8.07 -15.19 2.78
C THR A 18 9.49 -15.54 3.24
N ILE A 19 9.63 -16.00 4.48
CA ILE A 19 10.93 -16.44 5.02
C ILE A 19 11.43 -17.64 4.23
N GLN A 20 10.58 -18.63 3.94
CA GLN A 20 10.94 -19.81 3.16
C GLN A 20 11.46 -19.45 1.75
N GLU A 21 10.88 -18.43 1.13
CA GLU A 21 11.29 -17.97 -0.20
C GLU A 21 12.66 -17.25 -0.19
N ILE A 22 12.92 -16.44 0.84
CA ILE A 22 14.20 -15.72 1.00
C ILE A 22 15.31 -16.67 1.48
N TRP A 23 14.99 -17.54 2.45
CA TRP A 23 15.88 -18.53 3.03
C TRP A 23 15.18 -19.89 3.10
N PRO A 24 15.66 -20.91 2.38
CA PRO A 24 15.13 -22.26 2.50
C PRO A 24 15.11 -22.68 3.97
N LEU A 25 13.95 -23.15 4.46
CA LEU A 25 13.73 -23.44 5.89
C LEU A 25 14.81 -24.38 6.47
N TYR A 26 15.32 -25.30 5.64
CA TYR A 26 16.42 -26.19 5.99
C TYR A 26 17.72 -25.45 6.35
N GLU A 27 18.11 -24.45 5.55
CA GLU A 27 19.31 -23.66 5.85
C GLU A 27 19.12 -22.82 7.11
N LEU A 28 17.92 -22.27 7.29
CA LEU A 28 17.58 -21.49 8.47
C LEU A 28 17.63 -22.36 9.74
N ILE A 29 17.00 -23.54 9.73
CA ILE A 29 17.02 -24.48 10.85
C ILE A 29 18.44 -24.97 11.16
N LYS A 30 19.24 -25.26 10.12
CA LYS A 30 20.65 -25.65 10.28
C LYS A 30 21.48 -24.55 10.94
N LYS A 31 21.26 -23.28 10.57
CA LYS A 31 21.95 -22.12 11.15
C LYS A 31 21.45 -21.78 12.56
N ILE A 32 20.15 -21.92 12.83
CA ILE A 32 19.55 -21.78 14.17
C ILE A 32 20.14 -22.81 15.14
N ARG A 33 20.22 -24.07 14.70
CA ARG A 33 20.78 -25.18 15.50
C ARG A 33 22.27 -25.00 15.82
N ASN A 34 23.00 -24.23 15.01
CA ASN A 34 24.41 -23.93 15.20
C ASN A 34 24.66 -22.69 16.09
N GLY A 35 23.64 -22.02 16.61
CA GLY A 35 23.78 -20.88 17.55
C GLY A 35 24.27 -19.55 16.93
N ASN A 36 24.50 -19.50 15.62
CA ASN A 36 25.16 -18.36 14.94
C ASN A 36 24.21 -17.32 14.32
N ILE A 37 22.94 -17.28 14.73
CA ILE A 37 21.93 -16.39 14.12
C ILE A 37 22.35 -14.91 14.18
N LEU A 38 22.80 -14.44 15.35
CA LEU A 38 23.16 -13.04 15.55
C LEU A 38 24.37 -12.65 14.69
N PHE A 39 25.37 -13.53 14.60
CA PHE A 39 26.56 -13.34 13.77
C PHE A 39 26.17 -13.29 12.28
N PHE A 40 25.32 -14.21 11.83
CA PHE A 40 24.84 -14.25 10.45
C PHE A 40 24.02 -13.01 10.07
N ILE A 41 23.10 -12.57 10.94
CA ILE A 41 22.34 -11.33 10.73
C ILE A 41 23.31 -10.15 10.62
N LYS A 42 24.29 -10.06 11.51
CA LYS A 42 25.29 -8.99 11.49
C LYS A 42 26.12 -9.01 10.19
N GLU A 43 26.46 -10.18 9.68
CA GLU A 43 27.20 -10.36 8.42
C GLU A 43 26.36 -9.95 7.20
N GLU A 44 25.07 -10.30 7.15
CA GLU A 44 24.16 -9.84 6.08
C GLU A 44 23.95 -8.32 6.14
N PHE A 45 23.77 -7.75 7.33
CA PHE A 45 23.72 -6.29 7.48
C PHE A 45 25.01 -5.63 7.02
N HIS A 46 26.17 -6.24 7.29
CA HIS A 46 27.46 -5.73 6.81
C HIS A 46 27.59 -5.85 5.29
N ARG A 47 27.12 -6.94 4.67
CA ARG A 47 27.06 -7.08 3.20
C ARG A 47 26.19 -6.00 2.57
N LEU A 48 24.99 -5.78 3.13
CA LEU A 48 24.10 -4.71 2.70
C LEU A 48 24.77 -3.35 2.87
N TYR A 49 25.34 -3.06 4.03
CA TYR A 49 26.04 -1.80 4.29
C TYR A 49 27.21 -1.57 3.32
N ALA A 50 28.07 -2.56 3.10
CA ALA A 50 29.17 -2.48 2.15
C ALA A 50 28.67 -2.27 0.71
N PHE A 51 27.57 -2.92 0.33
CA PHE A 51 26.91 -2.72 -0.96
C PHE A 51 26.41 -1.27 -1.13
N PHE A 52 25.84 -0.68 -0.08
CA PHE A 52 25.41 0.73 -0.06
C PHE A 52 26.60 1.71 -0.06
N CYS A 53 27.72 1.40 0.60
CA CYS A 53 28.90 2.27 0.65
C CYS A 53 29.70 2.31 -0.66
N LEU A 54 29.73 1.21 -1.42
CA LEU A 54 30.37 1.14 -2.76
C LEU A 54 29.45 1.62 -3.89
N TYR A 55 28.26 2.14 -3.55
CA TYR A 55 27.22 2.47 -4.51
C TYR A 55 27.46 3.83 -5.18
N ASN A 56 27.75 3.80 -6.48
CA ASN A 56 27.90 5.03 -7.29
C ASN A 56 26.54 5.52 -7.80
N LEU A 57 25.78 6.21 -6.94
CA LEU A 57 24.45 6.77 -7.24
C LEU A 57 24.45 7.67 -8.51
N LYS A 58 25.57 8.37 -8.78
CA LYS A 58 25.68 9.34 -9.87
C LYS A 58 25.56 8.70 -11.25
N GLU A 59 26.14 7.50 -11.43
CA GLU A 59 26.06 6.77 -12.70
C GLU A 59 24.66 6.24 -12.96
N ASP A 60 24.01 5.69 -11.94
CA ASP A 60 22.66 5.14 -12.09
C ASP A 60 21.62 6.26 -12.33
N ILE A 61 21.73 7.41 -11.67
CA ILE A 61 20.92 8.59 -11.99
C ILE A 61 21.15 9.03 -13.45
N LYS A 62 22.41 9.06 -13.90
CA LYS A 62 22.72 9.39 -15.31
C LYS A 62 22.06 8.41 -16.27
N ILE A 63 22.09 7.11 -15.99
CA ILE A 63 21.44 6.06 -16.78
C ILE A 63 19.92 6.29 -16.86
N PHE A 64 19.26 6.63 -15.75
CA PHE A 64 17.82 6.93 -15.74
C PHE A 64 17.47 8.20 -16.52
N SER A 65 18.35 9.20 -16.51
CA SER A 65 18.18 10.43 -17.28
C SER A 65 18.45 10.26 -18.78
N THR A 66 19.35 9.36 -19.17
CA THR A 66 19.72 9.17 -20.59
C THR A 66 18.89 8.10 -21.29
N ASN A 67 18.49 7.03 -20.59
CA ASN A 67 17.78 5.91 -21.21
C ASN A 67 16.28 6.01 -20.96
N THR A 68 15.50 5.95 -22.03
CA THR A 68 14.03 5.92 -21.96
C THR A 68 13.50 4.59 -21.44
N ASN A 69 14.17 3.49 -21.77
CA ASN A 69 13.79 2.13 -21.40
C ASN A 69 14.92 1.43 -20.65
N VAL A 70 14.63 0.95 -19.44
CA VAL A 70 15.59 0.36 -18.51
C VAL A 70 15.12 -1.03 -18.09
N SER A 71 16.07 -1.91 -17.77
CA SER A 71 15.80 -3.23 -17.16
C SER A 71 16.09 -3.15 -15.67
N PRO A 72 15.26 -3.80 -14.81
CA PRO A 72 15.49 -3.78 -13.37
C PRO A 72 16.83 -4.41 -13.00
N LYS A 73 17.49 -3.83 -12.01
CA LYS A 73 18.74 -4.36 -11.45
C LYS A 73 18.65 -4.33 -9.93
N PRO A 74 19.25 -5.30 -9.21
CA PRO A 74 19.22 -5.32 -7.74
C PRO A 74 19.75 -4.03 -7.10
N ARG A 75 20.73 -3.37 -7.72
CA ARG A 75 21.26 -2.09 -7.24
C ARG A 75 20.23 -0.96 -7.15
N TYR A 76 19.14 -1.03 -7.93
CA TYR A 76 18.11 0.00 -7.92
C TYR A 76 17.20 -0.06 -6.69
N PHE A 77 17.30 -1.09 -5.84
CA PHE A 77 16.58 -1.13 -4.57
C PHE A 77 16.95 0.03 -3.63
N VAL A 78 18.12 0.66 -3.81
CA VAL A 78 18.51 1.88 -3.08
C VAL A 78 17.51 3.03 -3.32
N PHE A 79 16.96 3.15 -4.53
CA PHE A 79 16.02 4.23 -4.85
C PHE A 79 14.69 4.10 -4.09
N PHE A 80 14.28 2.89 -3.69
CA PHE A 80 13.12 2.70 -2.81
C PHE A 80 13.36 3.31 -1.43
N VAL A 81 14.54 3.08 -0.85
CA VAL A 81 14.90 3.61 0.48
C VAL A 81 15.04 5.13 0.42
N LEU A 82 15.73 5.66 -0.60
CA LEU A 82 15.86 7.10 -0.82
C LEU A 82 14.50 7.76 -0.98
N SER A 83 13.61 7.16 -1.78
CA SER A 83 12.25 7.66 -1.92
C SER A 83 11.48 7.61 -0.60
N GLY A 84 11.64 6.56 0.20
CA GLY A 84 11.03 6.48 1.54
C GLY A 84 11.48 7.62 2.46
N CYS A 85 12.77 7.93 2.48
CA CYS A 85 13.32 9.07 3.23
C CYS A 85 12.72 10.40 2.76
N VAL A 86 12.63 10.61 1.44
CA VAL A 86 12.02 11.82 0.86
C VAL A 86 10.55 11.92 1.25
N THR A 87 9.79 10.84 1.09
CA THR A 87 8.36 10.78 1.45
C THR A 87 8.16 11.07 2.95
N PHE A 88 9.04 10.57 3.82
CA PHE A 88 8.99 10.88 5.25
C PHE A 88 9.25 12.37 5.54
N ILE A 89 10.24 12.98 4.90
CA ILE A 89 10.52 14.43 5.04
C ILE A 89 9.34 15.27 4.56
N VAL A 90 8.80 14.96 3.37
CA VAL A 90 7.63 15.66 2.81
C VAL A 90 6.42 15.52 3.74
N LYS A 91 6.21 14.34 4.34
CA LYS A 91 5.17 14.11 5.34
C LYS A 91 5.33 15.01 6.57
N LEU A 92 6.56 15.21 7.07
CA LEU A 92 6.82 16.11 8.20
C LEU A 92 6.53 17.58 7.85
N ILE A 93 6.89 18.01 6.64
CA ILE A 93 6.62 19.37 6.16
C ILE A 93 5.10 19.60 6.01
N LEU A 94 4.41 18.69 5.32
CA LEU A 94 2.96 18.77 5.12
C LEU A 94 2.18 18.64 6.43
N ASN A 95 2.70 17.94 7.44
CA ASN A 95 2.09 17.90 8.77
C ASN A 95 2.00 19.30 9.39
N LYS A 96 3.02 20.17 9.23
CA LYS A 96 2.99 21.55 9.72
C LYS A 96 1.96 22.43 9.01
N ILE A 97 1.72 22.19 7.73
CA ILE A 97 0.74 22.95 6.94
C ILE A 97 -0.68 22.46 7.26
N SER A 98 -0.86 21.14 7.33
CA SER A 98 -2.16 20.52 7.61
C SER A 98 -2.66 20.82 9.02
N THR A 99 -1.80 20.98 10.03
CA THR A 99 -2.24 21.43 11.36
C THR A 99 -2.92 22.80 11.30
N LEU A 100 -2.37 23.76 10.54
CA LEU A 100 -2.94 25.10 10.40
C LEU A 100 -4.33 25.05 9.75
N ILE A 101 -4.47 24.25 8.69
CA ILE A 101 -5.72 24.07 7.96
C ILE A 101 -6.74 23.32 8.85
N GLY A 102 -6.33 22.24 9.49
CA GLY A 102 -7.19 21.41 10.33
C GLY A 102 -7.71 22.15 11.56
N GLU A 103 -6.90 23.04 12.16
CA GLU A 103 -7.33 23.92 13.26
C GLU A 103 -8.48 24.88 12.86
N CYS A 104 -8.53 25.26 11.57
CA CYS A 104 -9.59 26.09 10.99
C CYS A 104 -10.83 25.26 10.61
N LEU A 105 -10.63 24.09 9.99
CA LEU A 105 -11.71 23.26 9.44
C LEU A 105 -12.46 22.44 10.49
N ILE A 106 -11.78 21.97 11.54
CA ILE A 106 -12.37 21.12 12.58
C ILE A 106 -13.08 21.99 13.64
N PRO A 107 -14.39 21.78 13.88
CA PRO A 107 -15.14 22.56 14.87
C PRO A 107 -14.52 22.57 16.27
N LYS A 108 -14.33 23.77 16.84
CA LYS A 108 -13.68 23.95 18.16
C LYS A 108 -14.56 23.56 19.36
N ARG A 109 -15.89 23.62 19.23
CA ARG A 109 -16.84 23.43 20.35
C ARG A 109 -17.54 22.07 20.36
N LYS A 110 -17.25 21.19 19.40
CA LYS A 110 -17.98 19.91 19.24
C LYS A 110 -17.43 18.78 20.11
N TRP A 111 -16.14 18.81 20.46
CA TRP A 111 -15.44 17.72 21.15
C TRP A 111 -14.52 18.25 22.26
N SER A 112 -14.17 17.37 23.20
CA SER A 112 -13.16 17.66 24.22
C SER A 112 -11.79 17.99 23.59
N PRO A 113 -10.95 18.81 24.25
CA PRO A 113 -9.63 19.18 23.72
C PRO A 113 -8.70 17.99 23.47
N TYR A 114 -8.91 16.86 24.16
CA TYR A 114 -8.18 15.62 23.96
C TYR A 114 -8.59 14.92 22.67
N ILE A 115 -9.90 14.66 22.48
CA ILE A 115 -10.43 14.01 21.27
C ILE A 115 -10.14 14.85 20.03
N ARG A 116 -10.27 16.17 20.13
CA ARG A 116 -9.96 17.08 19.02
C ARG A 116 -8.50 16.94 18.55
N ARG A 117 -7.54 16.77 19.46
CA ARG A 117 -6.12 16.57 19.10
C ARG A 117 -5.90 15.25 18.35
N ILE A 118 -6.59 14.18 18.74
CA ILE A 118 -6.52 12.89 18.03
C ILE A 118 -7.11 13.02 16.62
N LYS A 119 -8.28 13.67 16.48
CA LYS A 119 -8.90 13.93 15.17
C LYS A 119 -8.01 14.80 14.28
N LEU A 120 -7.39 15.84 14.83
CA LEU A 120 -6.43 16.67 14.10
C LEU A 120 -5.22 15.87 13.61
N GLY A 121 -4.67 14.99 14.47
CA GLY A 121 -3.58 14.09 14.06
C GLY A 121 -3.96 13.18 12.89
N ARG A 122 -5.19 12.63 12.91
CA ARG A 122 -5.72 11.82 11.78
C ARG A 122 -5.94 12.66 10.53
N PHE A 123 -6.50 13.85 10.68
CA PHE A 123 -6.70 14.81 9.58
C PHE A 123 -5.38 15.07 8.87
N ASN A 124 -4.29 15.33 9.60
CA ASN A 124 -2.99 15.62 9.00
C ASN A 124 -2.43 14.45 8.18
N VAL A 125 -2.56 13.21 8.71
CA VAL A 125 -2.11 12.01 7.99
C VAL A 125 -2.93 11.81 6.71
N MET A 126 -4.26 11.97 6.80
CA MET A 126 -5.15 11.79 5.64
C MET A 126 -5.00 12.92 4.63
N PHE A 127 -4.69 14.14 5.07
CA PHE A 127 -4.40 15.27 4.20
C PHE A 127 -3.11 15.06 3.41
N PHE A 128 -2.05 14.57 4.07
CA PHE A 128 -0.83 14.15 3.39
C PHE A 128 -1.12 13.06 2.33
N ASN A 129 -1.86 12.02 2.70
CA ASN A 129 -2.22 10.94 1.79
C ASN A 129 -3.03 11.47 0.60
N LEU A 130 -3.99 12.37 0.81
CA LEU A 130 -4.79 12.97 -0.25
C LEU A 130 -3.92 13.66 -1.30
N ILE A 131 -2.97 14.51 -0.87
CA ILE A 131 -2.06 15.20 -1.80
C ILE A 131 -1.14 14.19 -2.49
N TYR A 132 -0.52 13.29 -1.72
CA TYR A 132 0.41 12.30 -2.24
C TYR A 132 -0.26 11.41 -3.30
N PHE A 133 -1.42 10.82 -3.00
CA PHE A 133 -2.12 9.92 -3.90
C PHE A 133 -2.71 10.62 -5.12
N SER A 134 -3.10 11.90 -4.99
CA SER A 134 -3.52 12.69 -6.14
C SER A 134 -2.36 12.89 -7.12
N LEU A 135 -1.18 13.27 -6.62
CA LEU A 135 0.00 13.48 -7.45
C LEU A 135 0.51 12.16 -8.06
N ILE A 136 0.62 11.11 -7.26
CA ILE A 136 1.17 9.82 -7.71
C ILE A 136 0.24 9.11 -8.70
N SER A 137 -1.08 9.25 -8.55
CA SER A 137 -2.05 8.68 -9.50
C SER A 137 -2.00 9.39 -10.84
N VAL A 138 -1.89 10.72 -10.85
CA VAL A 138 -1.70 11.51 -12.09
C VAL A 138 -0.39 11.11 -12.76
N PHE A 139 0.70 11.03 -11.99
CA PHE A 139 2.00 10.60 -12.51
C PHE A 139 1.97 9.16 -13.05
N GLY A 140 1.32 8.24 -12.34
CA GLY A 140 1.14 6.85 -12.75
C GLY A 140 0.33 6.74 -14.04
N PHE A 141 -0.77 7.48 -14.16
CA PHE A 141 -1.58 7.53 -15.38
C PHE A 141 -0.79 8.06 -16.57
N ILE A 142 -0.07 9.19 -16.41
CA ILE A 142 0.78 9.77 -17.47
C ILE A 142 1.87 8.78 -17.89
N SER A 143 2.44 8.03 -16.94
CA SER A 143 3.50 7.07 -17.23
C SER A 143 2.99 5.82 -17.97
N LEU A 144 1.73 5.45 -17.75
CA LEU A 144 1.12 4.22 -18.28
C LEU A 144 0.28 4.43 -19.54
N LYS A 145 -0.31 5.61 -19.77
CA LYS A 145 -1.29 5.83 -20.85
C LYS A 145 -0.81 5.41 -22.25
N ASP A 146 0.47 5.59 -22.53
CA ASP A 146 1.08 5.33 -23.85
C ASP A 146 1.70 3.91 -23.94
N GLN A 147 1.55 3.08 -22.90
CA GLN A 147 2.12 1.74 -22.87
C GLN A 147 1.22 0.72 -23.55
N ILE A 148 1.82 -0.18 -24.33
CA ILE A 148 1.14 -1.25 -25.11
C ILE A 148 0.35 -2.26 -24.25
N TYR A 149 0.55 -2.25 -22.94
CA TYR A 149 -0.07 -3.15 -22.00
C TYR A 149 -1.06 -2.45 -21.06
N PHE A 150 -1.26 -1.13 -21.17
CA PHE A 150 -2.21 -0.42 -20.32
C PHE A 150 -3.66 -0.67 -20.78
N PRO A 151 -4.53 -1.27 -19.94
CA PRO A 151 -5.85 -1.72 -20.37
C PRO A 151 -6.76 -0.59 -20.84
N ALA A 152 -7.55 -0.84 -21.88
CA ALA A 152 -8.57 0.09 -22.37
C ALA A 152 -9.62 0.48 -21.31
N GLU A 153 -9.94 -0.44 -20.41
CA GLU A 153 -10.85 -0.23 -19.27
C GLU A 153 -10.35 0.85 -18.29
N MET A 154 -9.06 1.17 -18.31
CA MET A 154 -8.44 2.20 -17.47
C MET A 154 -8.05 3.45 -18.27
N GLY A 155 -8.49 3.56 -19.53
CA GLY A 155 -8.16 4.69 -20.41
C GLY A 155 -6.93 4.49 -21.29
N GLY A 156 -6.42 3.26 -21.40
CA GLY A 156 -5.33 2.92 -22.32
C GLY A 156 -5.78 2.44 -23.69
N GLN A 157 -4.81 1.99 -24.50
CA GLN A 157 -5.07 1.31 -25.78
C GLN A 157 -4.45 -0.10 -25.82
N GLY A 158 -3.84 -0.53 -24.72
CA GLY A 158 -3.10 -1.77 -24.62
C GLY A 158 -3.96 -3.00 -24.33
N LYS A 159 -3.36 -4.18 -24.55
CA LYS A 159 -3.97 -5.48 -24.29
C LYS A 159 -3.22 -6.22 -23.18
N THR A 160 -3.94 -7.00 -22.38
CA THR A 160 -3.37 -7.82 -21.29
C THR A 160 -2.42 -8.91 -21.81
N SER A 161 -2.52 -9.29 -23.09
CA SER A 161 -1.58 -10.19 -23.75
C SER A 161 -0.16 -9.63 -23.86
N ALA A 162 -0.01 -8.30 -23.81
CA ALA A 162 1.30 -7.64 -23.91
C ALA A 162 2.10 -7.64 -22.60
N TYR A 163 1.52 -8.09 -21.48
CA TYR A 163 2.21 -8.07 -20.18
C TYR A 163 3.50 -8.86 -20.15
N PHE A 164 3.56 -10.01 -20.83
CA PHE A 164 4.68 -10.95 -20.74
C PHE A 164 5.44 -11.12 -22.05
N VAL A 165 5.20 -10.23 -23.02
CA VAL A 165 6.00 -10.18 -24.27
C VAL A 165 7.44 -9.86 -23.91
N GLU A 166 8.37 -10.70 -24.38
CA GLU A 166 9.83 -10.66 -24.08
C GLU A 166 10.21 -10.93 -22.61
N TYR A 167 9.31 -11.54 -21.83
CA TYR A 167 9.66 -12.00 -20.48
C TYR A 167 10.75 -13.07 -20.54
N PRO A 168 11.84 -12.98 -19.74
CA PRO A 168 12.07 -12.08 -18.59
C PRO A 168 12.85 -10.79 -18.89
N ASN A 169 13.33 -10.58 -20.13
CA ASN A 169 14.22 -9.47 -20.50
C ASN A 169 13.47 -8.19 -20.93
N GLN A 170 12.28 -7.98 -20.37
CA GLN A 170 11.43 -6.84 -20.70
C GLN A 170 12.10 -5.54 -20.30
N LYS A 171 12.11 -4.57 -21.21
CA LYS A 171 12.46 -3.20 -20.87
C LYS A 171 11.19 -2.44 -20.52
N THR A 172 11.30 -1.58 -19.50
CA THR A 172 10.20 -0.75 -19.01
C THR A 172 10.65 0.71 -19.00
N SER A 173 9.71 1.63 -19.21
CA SER A 173 9.99 3.06 -19.22
C SER A 173 10.60 3.53 -17.88
N ASN A 174 11.58 4.42 -17.94
CA ASN A 174 12.20 5.03 -16.77
C ASN A 174 11.18 5.70 -15.83
N LEU A 175 10.12 6.30 -16.36
CA LEU A 175 9.05 6.92 -15.59
C LEU A 175 8.32 5.91 -14.70
N ILE A 176 8.13 4.69 -15.20
CA ILE A 176 7.46 3.61 -14.46
C ILE A 176 8.35 3.08 -13.34
N HIS A 177 9.67 3.04 -13.56
CA HIS A 177 10.61 2.75 -12.48
C HIS A 177 10.55 3.81 -11.37
N ILE A 178 10.52 5.10 -11.73
CA ILE A 178 10.34 6.20 -10.76
C ILE A 178 9.01 6.04 -10.00
N TYR A 179 7.92 5.73 -10.71
CA TYR A 179 6.61 5.48 -10.11
C TYR A 179 6.66 4.32 -9.10
N TYR A 180 7.39 3.24 -9.43
CA TYR A 180 7.65 2.12 -8.53
C TYR A 180 8.41 2.53 -7.28
N PHE A 181 9.49 3.31 -7.44
CA PHE A 181 10.32 3.77 -6.33
C PHE A 181 9.52 4.65 -5.38
N LEU A 182 8.73 5.59 -5.90
CA LEU A 182 7.86 6.48 -5.14
C LEU A 182 6.87 5.69 -4.27
N ASN A 183 6.10 4.82 -4.90
CA ASN A 183 5.11 4.02 -4.19
C ASN A 183 5.72 3.01 -3.21
N GLY A 184 6.83 2.37 -3.58
CA GLY A 184 7.53 1.49 -2.64
C GLY A 184 8.15 2.26 -1.46
N GLY A 185 8.64 3.48 -1.68
CA GLY A 185 9.08 4.39 -0.62
C GLY A 185 7.94 4.80 0.31
N TYR A 186 6.75 5.07 -0.23
CA TYR A 186 5.54 5.30 0.57
C TYR A 186 5.14 4.07 1.38
N LEU A 187 5.20 2.86 0.81
CA LEU A 187 4.90 1.61 1.53
C LEU A 187 5.87 1.39 2.70
N LEU A 188 7.17 1.60 2.50
CA LEU A 188 8.17 1.55 3.57
C LEU A 188 7.85 2.53 4.70
N THR A 189 7.55 3.78 4.35
CA THR A 189 7.20 4.84 5.31
C THR A 189 5.91 4.51 6.06
N SER A 190 4.94 3.89 5.39
CA SER A 190 3.64 3.52 5.94
C SER A 190 3.76 2.37 6.94
N VAL A 191 4.52 1.32 6.61
CA VAL A 191 4.80 0.22 7.55
C VAL A 191 5.59 0.71 8.75
N TYR A 192 6.62 1.55 8.55
CA TYR A 192 7.35 2.17 9.66
C TYR A 192 6.43 2.98 10.59
N SER A 193 5.54 3.80 10.00
CA SER A 193 4.56 4.59 10.76
C SER A 193 3.60 3.69 11.54
N LEU A 194 3.15 2.59 10.94
CA LEU A 194 2.23 1.65 11.56
C LEU A 194 2.90 0.92 12.75
N LEU A 195 4.14 0.45 12.59
CA LEU A 195 4.91 -0.21 13.65
C LEU A 195 5.15 0.68 14.87
N LYS A 196 5.33 1.99 14.65
CA LYS A 196 5.48 2.98 15.74
C LYS A 196 4.16 3.36 16.39
N SER A 197 3.04 3.15 15.71
CA SER A 197 1.71 3.49 16.21
C SER A 197 1.23 2.48 17.25
N GLU A 198 0.38 2.93 18.16
CA GLU A 198 -0.28 2.02 19.11
C GLU A 198 -1.10 0.95 18.37
N LYS A 199 -1.10 -0.28 18.88
CA LYS A 199 -1.83 -1.41 18.29
C LYS A 199 -3.33 -1.21 18.45
N LEU A 200 -3.95 -0.70 17.39
CA LEU A 200 -5.40 -0.53 17.25
C LEU A 200 -6.10 -1.87 16.98
N PRO A 201 -7.43 -1.97 17.16
CA PRO A 201 -8.18 -3.19 16.84
C PRO A 201 -7.96 -3.66 15.40
N ASP A 202 -7.88 -2.75 14.43
CA ASP A 202 -7.63 -3.07 13.01
C ASP A 202 -6.13 -3.14 12.63
N PHE A 203 -5.24 -3.22 13.61
CA PHE A 203 -3.79 -3.15 13.38
C PHE A 203 -3.30 -4.31 12.53
N TYR A 204 -3.74 -5.54 12.82
CA TYR A 204 -3.25 -6.73 12.14
C TYR A 204 -3.74 -6.79 10.70
N GLU A 205 -4.98 -6.37 10.46
CA GLU A 205 -5.61 -6.22 9.15
C GLU A 205 -4.81 -5.24 8.28
N ASN A 206 -4.58 -4.04 8.81
CA ASN A 206 -3.86 -3.01 8.07
C ASN A 206 -2.38 -3.37 7.87
N PHE A 207 -1.75 -3.98 8.87
CA PHE A 207 -0.36 -4.42 8.78
C PHE A 207 -0.19 -5.53 7.75
N LEU A 208 -1.08 -6.53 7.74
CA LEU A 208 -1.06 -7.62 6.77
C LEU A 208 -1.11 -7.10 5.34
N GLN A 209 -2.05 -6.20 5.04
CA GLN A 209 -2.19 -5.64 3.70
C GLN A 209 -0.94 -4.86 3.26
N HIS A 210 -0.42 -3.97 4.11
CA HIS A 210 0.79 -3.21 3.77
C HIS A 210 2.05 -4.10 3.67
N PHE A 211 2.14 -5.13 4.50
CA PHE A 211 3.24 -6.10 4.46
C PHE A 211 3.22 -6.92 3.17
N CYS A 212 2.06 -7.48 2.80
CA CYS A 212 1.88 -8.17 1.51
C CYS A 212 2.19 -7.26 0.32
N ALA A 213 1.72 -6.02 0.33
CA ALA A 213 1.99 -5.05 -0.73
C ALA A 213 3.49 -4.73 -0.87
N MET A 214 4.20 -4.56 0.25
CA MET A 214 5.65 -4.32 0.24
C MET A 214 6.40 -5.50 -0.38
N ILE A 215 6.06 -6.72 0.02
CA ILE A 215 6.66 -7.94 -0.52
C ILE A 215 6.38 -8.04 -2.02
N LEU A 216 5.12 -7.86 -2.43
CA LEU A 216 4.73 -7.90 -3.84
C LEU A 216 5.49 -6.88 -4.68
N VAL A 217 5.64 -5.63 -4.21
CA VAL A 217 6.40 -4.60 -4.93
C VAL A 217 7.88 -4.98 -5.05
N TYR A 218 8.51 -5.48 -3.98
CA TYR A 218 9.91 -5.89 -3.99
C TYR A 218 10.16 -7.04 -4.97
N PHE A 219 9.40 -8.13 -4.87
CA PHE A 219 9.56 -9.29 -5.74
C PHE A 219 9.08 -9.02 -7.17
N SER A 220 8.06 -8.18 -7.36
CA SER A 220 7.64 -7.73 -8.69
C SER A 220 8.78 -7.00 -9.40
N TYR A 221 9.52 -6.13 -8.70
CA TYR A 221 10.68 -5.46 -9.29
C TYR A 221 11.83 -6.43 -9.56
N GLY A 222 12.10 -7.36 -8.63
CA GLY A 222 13.16 -8.36 -8.77
C GLY A 222 12.95 -9.36 -9.92
N HIS A 223 11.72 -9.83 -10.13
CA HIS A 223 11.35 -10.77 -11.19
C HIS A 223 10.89 -10.09 -12.48
N ASN A 224 11.06 -8.78 -12.62
CA ASN A 224 10.65 -7.99 -13.78
C ASN A 224 9.14 -8.10 -14.12
N LEU A 225 8.28 -8.19 -13.11
CA LEU A 225 6.81 -8.16 -13.23
C LEU A 225 6.26 -6.73 -13.16
N ILE A 226 7.07 -5.74 -13.56
CA ILE A 226 6.82 -4.30 -13.36
C ILE A 226 5.57 -3.85 -14.11
N ARG A 227 5.33 -4.39 -15.31
CA ARG A 227 4.18 -4.02 -16.15
C ARG A 227 2.85 -4.28 -15.46
N VAL A 228 2.68 -5.48 -14.89
CA VAL A 228 1.45 -5.85 -14.18
C VAL A 228 1.36 -5.14 -12.84
N GLY A 229 2.46 -5.08 -12.08
CA GLY A 229 2.42 -4.44 -10.77
C GLY A 229 2.20 -2.92 -10.83
N ALA A 230 2.64 -2.22 -11.88
CA ALA A 230 2.32 -0.81 -12.08
C ALA A 230 0.81 -0.56 -12.20
N ILE A 231 0.09 -1.47 -12.86
CA ILE A 231 -1.37 -1.39 -13.01
C ILE A 231 -2.06 -1.68 -11.68
N ILE A 232 -1.58 -2.70 -10.95
CA ILE A 232 -2.05 -2.99 -9.59
C ILE A 232 -1.92 -1.73 -8.72
N MET A 233 -0.75 -1.08 -8.74
CA MET A 233 -0.49 0.12 -7.96
C MET A 233 -1.42 1.27 -8.35
N LEU A 234 -1.62 1.52 -9.64
CA LEU A 234 -2.51 2.61 -10.10
C LEU A 234 -3.97 2.36 -9.66
N CYS A 235 -4.46 1.12 -9.73
CA CYS A 235 -5.80 0.77 -9.23
C CYS A 235 -5.95 1.08 -7.74
N HIS A 236 -4.89 0.87 -6.96
CA HIS A 236 -4.90 1.16 -5.54
C HIS A 236 -4.80 2.67 -5.29
N ASP A 237 -3.86 3.36 -5.94
CA ASP A 237 -3.60 4.78 -5.73
C ASP A 237 -4.84 5.65 -5.99
N ILE A 238 -5.60 5.37 -7.06
CA ILE A 238 -6.82 6.13 -7.41
C ILE A 238 -7.87 6.01 -6.29
N CYS A 239 -8.07 4.81 -5.74
CA CYS A 239 -9.02 4.62 -4.64
C CYS A 239 -8.56 5.32 -3.34
N GLU A 240 -7.25 5.41 -3.10
CA GLU A 240 -6.73 6.10 -1.92
C GLU A 240 -7.00 7.61 -1.94
N ILE A 241 -7.15 8.23 -3.11
CA ILE A 241 -7.58 9.63 -3.24
C ILE A 241 -8.94 9.82 -2.57
N PHE A 242 -9.93 9.02 -2.96
CA PHE A 242 -11.29 9.15 -2.45
C PHE A 242 -11.42 8.71 -0.99
N SER A 243 -10.66 7.68 -0.58
CA SER A 243 -10.55 7.24 0.82
C SER A 243 -10.00 8.36 1.71
N SER A 244 -8.91 8.98 1.27
CA SER A 244 -8.28 10.08 1.99
C SER A 244 -9.18 11.31 2.03
N ALA A 245 -9.82 11.67 0.91
CA ALA A 245 -10.78 12.77 0.85
C ALA A 245 -11.94 12.57 1.84
N CYS A 246 -12.54 11.38 1.86
CA CYS A 246 -13.61 11.05 2.80
C CYS A 246 -13.17 11.27 4.26
N ARG A 247 -12.00 10.75 4.64
CA ARG A 247 -11.47 10.86 6.01
C ARG A 247 -10.99 12.26 6.38
N VAL A 248 -10.58 13.08 5.42
CA VAL A 248 -10.24 14.50 5.63
C VAL A 248 -11.50 15.29 5.96
N PHE A 249 -12.59 15.06 5.23
CA PHE A 249 -13.81 15.87 5.35
C PHE A 249 -14.81 15.36 6.39
N VAL A 250 -14.74 14.10 6.83
CA VAL A 250 -15.71 13.50 7.77
C VAL A 250 -15.85 14.25 9.09
N ASP A 251 -14.75 14.80 9.63
CA ASP A 251 -14.75 15.57 10.88
C ASP A 251 -15.05 17.07 10.67
N THR A 252 -15.28 17.49 9.43
CA THR A 252 -15.58 18.88 9.06
C THR A 252 -17.08 19.14 8.94
N ARG A 253 -17.46 20.39 8.65
CA ARG A 253 -18.86 20.77 8.39
C ARG A 253 -19.35 20.36 7.00
N TYR A 254 -18.44 19.97 6.09
CA TYR A 254 -18.74 19.74 4.68
C TYR A 254 -19.26 18.32 4.41
N LYS A 255 -20.43 17.99 4.97
CA LYS A 255 -21.05 16.67 4.82
C LYS A 255 -21.28 16.25 3.37
N PHE A 256 -21.62 17.20 2.49
CA PHE A 256 -21.81 16.93 1.07
C PHE A 256 -20.55 16.36 0.41
N ILE A 257 -19.38 16.93 0.70
CA ILE A 257 -18.10 16.47 0.16
C ILE A 257 -17.77 15.07 0.69
N THR A 258 -18.00 14.81 1.98
CA THR A 258 -17.80 13.49 2.58
C THR A 258 -18.66 12.42 1.91
N VAL A 259 -19.96 12.67 1.77
CA VAL A 259 -20.90 11.72 1.15
C VAL A 259 -20.57 11.49 -0.33
N SER A 260 -20.31 12.57 -1.08
CA SER A 260 -19.91 12.46 -2.48
C SER A 260 -18.61 11.67 -2.64
N SER A 261 -17.60 11.94 -1.81
CA SER A 261 -16.32 11.21 -1.84
C SER A 261 -16.50 9.74 -1.47
N PHE A 262 -17.38 9.44 -0.51
CA PHE A 262 -17.70 8.07 -0.12
C PHE A 262 -18.40 7.29 -1.23
N CYS A 263 -19.38 7.89 -1.92
CA CYS A 263 -20.04 7.24 -3.05
C CYS A 263 -19.07 6.94 -4.20
N ILE A 264 -18.20 7.90 -4.54
CA ILE A 264 -17.17 7.70 -5.57
C ILE A 264 -16.18 6.62 -5.12
N LEU A 265 -15.73 6.64 -3.86
CA LEU A 265 -14.87 5.61 -3.28
C LEU A 265 -15.50 4.22 -3.39
N PHE A 266 -16.78 4.07 -3.04
CA PHE A 266 -17.46 2.78 -3.07
C PHE A 266 -17.49 2.20 -4.48
N LEU A 267 -17.87 3.02 -5.47
CA LEU A 267 -17.89 2.62 -6.88
C LEU A 267 -16.48 2.33 -7.41
N SER A 268 -15.52 3.22 -7.16
CA SER A 268 -14.14 3.07 -7.63
C SER A 268 -13.47 1.85 -7.01
N TRP A 269 -13.73 1.54 -5.74
CA TRP A 269 -13.17 0.38 -5.07
C TRP A 269 -13.68 -0.92 -5.66
N GLY A 270 -15.00 -1.04 -5.88
CA GLY A 270 -15.58 -2.20 -6.54
C GLY A 270 -15.03 -2.42 -7.95
N TYR A 271 -14.91 -1.33 -8.72
CA TYR A 271 -14.44 -1.40 -10.10
C TYR A 271 -12.92 -1.65 -10.21
N LEU A 272 -12.10 -0.84 -9.55
CA LEU A 272 -10.64 -0.90 -9.70
C LEU A 272 -10.02 -2.06 -8.89
N ARG A 273 -10.39 -2.21 -7.61
CA ARG A 273 -9.72 -3.14 -6.68
C ARG A 273 -10.30 -4.54 -6.63
N LEU A 274 -11.55 -4.73 -7.08
CA LEU A 274 -12.15 -6.07 -7.21
C LEU A 274 -12.18 -6.51 -8.67
N TYR A 275 -12.88 -5.77 -9.54
CA TYR A 275 -13.06 -6.19 -10.93
C TYR A 275 -11.77 -6.14 -11.75
N ILE A 276 -11.16 -4.96 -11.92
CA ILE A 276 -9.93 -4.80 -12.73
C ILE A 276 -8.76 -5.57 -12.11
N PHE A 277 -8.58 -5.51 -10.79
CA PHE A 277 -7.50 -6.24 -10.13
C PHE A 277 -7.58 -7.77 -10.38
N ALA A 278 -8.77 -8.37 -10.22
CA ALA A 278 -8.94 -9.80 -10.51
C ALA A 278 -8.78 -10.11 -12.00
N LYS A 279 -9.48 -9.36 -12.87
CA LYS A 279 -9.56 -9.63 -14.31
C LYS A 279 -8.27 -9.32 -15.06
N ASN A 280 -7.67 -8.16 -14.80
CA ASN A 280 -6.56 -7.61 -15.58
C ASN A 280 -5.20 -7.79 -14.90
N CYS A 281 -5.13 -8.27 -13.65
CA CYS A 281 -3.85 -8.54 -12.98
C CYS A 281 -3.69 -10.02 -12.62
N ILE A 282 -4.65 -10.61 -11.88
CA ILE A 282 -4.54 -12.00 -11.41
C ILE A 282 -4.73 -13.01 -12.56
N LEU A 283 -5.80 -12.87 -13.37
CA LEU A 283 -6.06 -13.82 -14.46
C LEU A 283 -4.92 -13.92 -15.49
N PRO A 284 -4.29 -12.82 -15.95
CA PRO A 284 -3.18 -12.91 -16.89
C PRO A 284 -1.96 -13.61 -16.31
N ILE A 285 -1.64 -13.39 -15.02
CA ILE A 285 -0.54 -14.10 -14.34
C ILE A 285 -0.84 -15.60 -14.32
N HIS A 286 -2.07 -15.99 -13.96
CA HIS A 286 -2.47 -17.39 -13.93
C HIS A 286 -2.47 -18.05 -15.32
N LYS A 287 -3.02 -17.38 -16.35
CA LYS A 287 -3.08 -17.90 -17.73
C LYS A 287 -1.70 -18.15 -18.34
N ASN A 288 -0.68 -17.38 -17.94
CA ASN A 288 0.68 -17.51 -18.45
C ASN A 288 1.55 -18.43 -17.58
N TYR A 289 0.95 -19.32 -16.79
CA TYR A 289 1.66 -20.27 -15.92
C TYR A 289 2.78 -21.03 -16.64
N ASN A 290 2.56 -21.50 -17.86
CA ASN A 290 3.55 -22.27 -18.61
C ASN A 290 4.83 -21.48 -18.93
N VAL A 291 4.71 -20.17 -19.14
CA VAL A 291 5.87 -19.29 -19.35
C VAL A 291 6.62 -19.13 -18.02
N PHE A 292 5.89 -18.93 -16.92
CA PHE A 292 6.47 -18.74 -15.60
C PHE A 292 7.14 -20.00 -15.04
N SER A 293 6.52 -21.17 -15.19
CA SER A 293 7.06 -22.43 -14.66
C SER A 293 8.40 -22.81 -15.30
N SER A 294 8.69 -22.32 -16.51
CA SER A 294 9.97 -22.53 -17.19
C SER A 294 11.08 -21.58 -16.78
N LEU A 295 10.74 -20.40 -16.22
CA LEU A 295 11.68 -19.30 -15.96
C LEU A 295 11.85 -18.97 -14.47
N ILE A 296 10.85 -19.28 -13.66
CA ILE A 296 10.82 -19.04 -12.21
C ILE A 296 10.53 -20.39 -11.53
N ARG A 297 11.07 -20.60 -10.33
CA ARG A 297 10.67 -21.72 -9.49
C ARG A 297 9.14 -21.72 -9.30
N VAL A 298 8.53 -22.89 -9.47
CA VAL A 298 7.09 -23.09 -9.32
C VAL A 298 6.62 -22.63 -7.93
N GLU A 299 7.43 -22.86 -6.90
CA GLU A 299 7.19 -22.42 -5.52
C GLU A 299 7.01 -20.89 -5.43
N THR A 300 7.93 -20.12 -6.02
CA THR A 300 7.87 -18.66 -6.06
C THR A 300 6.61 -18.16 -6.78
N PHE A 301 6.21 -18.81 -7.88
CA PHE A 301 4.99 -18.45 -8.61
C PHE A 301 3.73 -18.67 -7.77
N ILE A 302 3.63 -19.84 -7.11
CA ILE A 302 2.51 -20.16 -6.22
C ILE A 302 2.45 -19.13 -5.09
N TRP A 303 3.60 -18.78 -4.53
CA TRP A 303 3.70 -17.81 -3.44
C TRP A 303 3.31 -16.38 -3.86
N ILE A 304 3.77 -15.88 -5.01
CA ILE A 304 3.33 -14.57 -5.55
C ILE A 304 1.82 -14.57 -5.79
N THR A 305 1.28 -15.66 -6.35
CA THR A 305 -0.16 -15.80 -6.59
C THR A 305 -0.93 -15.80 -5.26
N PHE A 306 -0.43 -16.50 -4.24
CA PHE A 306 -0.98 -16.48 -2.89
C PHE A 306 -1.04 -15.07 -2.31
N LEU A 307 0.04 -14.29 -2.41
CA LEU A 307 0.06 -12.90 -1.92
C LEU A 307 -0.96 -12.00 -2.64
N LEU A 308 -1.12 -12.16 -3.96
CA LEU A 308 -2.14 -11.43 -4.72
C LEU A 308 -3.56 -11.79 -4.28
N LEU A 309 -3.82 -13.07 -3.98
CA LEU A 309 -5.11 -13.51 -3.45
C LEU A 309 -5.35 -12.99 -2.03
N VAL A 310 -4.32 -12.88 -1.18
CA VAL A 310 -4.43 -12.23 0.14
C VAL A 310 -4.81 -10.76 -0.02
N ILE A 311 -4.19 -10.02 -0.94
CA ILE A 311 -4.58 -8.63 -1.22
C ILE A 311 -6.03 -8.54 -1.74
N LEU A 312 -6.45 -9.45 -2.62
CA LEU A 312 -7.84 -9.50 -3.10
C LEU A 312 -8.83 -9.77 -1.95
N LEU A 313 -8.49 -10.68 -1.05
CA LEU A 313 -9.28 -10.98 0.16
C LEU A 313 -9.40 -9.74 1.04
N MET A 314 -8.30 -9.04 1.29
CA MET A 314 -8.30 -7.78 2.05
C MET A 314 -9.16 -6.72 1.37
N ASN A 315 -9.02 -6.54 0.05
CA ASN A 315 -9.84 -5.59 -0.71
C ASN A 315 -11.34 -5.93 -0.63
N SER A 316 -11.69 -7.21 -0.63
CA SER A 316 -13.07 -7.69 -0.47
C SER A 316 -13.59 -7.44 0.94
N TYR A 317 -12.77 -7.70 1.97
CA TYR A 317 -13.09 -7.42 3.37
C TYR A 317 -13.43 -5.93 3.58
N TRP A 318 -12.56 -5.03 3.12
CA TRP A 318 -12.80 -3.59 3.22
C TRP A 318 -14.03 -3.14 2.42
N PHE A 319 -14.28 -3.74 1.25
CA PHE A 319 -15.48 -3.44 0.47
C PHE A 319 -16.77 -3.82 1.20
N VAL A 320 -16.80 -5.00 1.82
CA VAL A 320 -17.94 -5.43 2.66
C VAL A 320 -18.14 -4.47 3.84
N LEU A 321 -17.05 -3.99 4.43
CA LEU A 321 -17.11 -3.03 5.53
C LEU A 321 -17.70 -1.69 5.08
N MET A 322 -17.25 -1.16 3.93
CA MET A 322 -17.83 0.04 3.34
C MET A 322 -19.30 -0.16 2.97
N ALA A 323 -19.68 -1.33 2.45
CA ALA A 323 -21.08 -1.64 2.15
C ALA A 323 -21.95 -1.61 3.42
N LYS A 324 -21.47 -2.16 4.53
CA LYS A 324 -22.17 -2.09 5.83
C LYS A 324 -22.33 -0.66 6.31
N MET A 325 -21.28 0.17 6.18
CA MET A 325 -21.35 1.60 6.51
C MET A 325 -22.36 2.34 5.61
N PHE A 326 -22.41 2.00 4.32
CA PHE A 326 -23.35 2.58 3.37
C PHE A 326 -24.82 2.24 3.73
N ILE A 327 -25.11 0.97 4.00
CA ILE A 327 -26.45 0.54 4.43
C ILE A 327 -26.85 1.21 5.74
N HIS A 328 -25.91 1.30 6.70
CA HIS A 328 -26.16 2.02 7.94
C HIS A 328 -26.45 3.50 7.70
N PHE A 329 -25.67 4.17 6.85
CA PHE A 329 -25.88 5.58 6.51
C PHE A 329 -27.26 5.82 5.88
N VAL A 330 -27.69 4.95 4.96
CA VAL A 330 -29.01 5.04 4.31
C VAL A 330 -30.15 4.81 5.30
N THR A 331 -29.98 3.89 6.26
CA THR A 331 -31.04 3.54 7.22
C THR A 331 -31.11 4.48 8.43
N SER A 332 -29.98 5.00 8.91
CA SER A 332 -29.91 5.83 10.13
C SER A 332 -29.81 7.33 9.86
N GLY A 333 -29.44 7.74 8.64
CA GLY A 333 -29.17 9.15 8.29
C GLY A 333 -27.94 9.76 8.99
N LYS A 334 -27.17 8.97 9.75
CA LYS A 334 -25.98 9.43 10.49
C LYS A 334 -24.71 9.02 9.78
N THR A 335 -23.79 9.98 9.60
CA THR A 335 -22.45 9.80 9.03
C THR A 335 -21.41 9.48 10.12
N GLU A 336 -21.75 8.62 11.08
CA GLU A 336 -20.80 8.28 12.14
C GLU A 336 -19.85 7.18 11.64
N ASP A 337 -18.54 7.42 11.77
CA ASP A 337 -17.51 6.45 11.41
C ASP A 337 -17.40 5.39 12.51
N ILE A 338 -18.27 4.37 12.43
CA ILE A 338 -18.49 3.33 13.46
C ILE A 338 -17.20 2.59 13.83
N LEU A 339 -16.17 2.63 12.98
CA LEU A 339 -15.01 1.75 13.07
C LEU A 339 -13.79 2.34 13.76
N THR A 340 -13.84 3.59 14.22
CA THR A 340 -12.61 4.21 14.74
C THR A 340 -12.55 4.24 16.26
N ARG A 341 -11.38 3.99 16.85
CA ARG A 341 -11.12 4.19 18.30
C ARG A 341 -11.61 5.55 18.86
N VAL A 342 -11.77 6.56 18.01
CA VAL A 342 -12.30 7.86 18.43
C VAL A 342 -13.79 7.75 18.75
N THR A 343 -14.59 6.96 18.02
CA THR A 343 -15.98 6.72 18.40
C THR A 343 -16.07 5.94 19.71
N GLU A 344 -15.23 4.93 19.94
CA GLU A 344 -15.19 4.23 21.24
C GLU A 344 -14.78 5.14 22.41
N ILE A 345 -13.81 6.03 22.21
CA ILE A 345 -13.39 7.02 23.23
C ILE A 345 -14.49 8.05 23.43
N GLU A 346 -15.12 8.54 22.36
CA GLU A 346 -16.27 9.45 22.42
C GLU A 346 -17.45 8.82 23.18
N GLU A 347 -17.75 7.53 22.95
CA GLU A 347 -18.79 6.79 23.67
C GLU A 347 -18.44 6.58 25.15
N LYS A 348 -17.17 6.27 25.45
CA LYS A 348 -16.69 6.16 26.84
C LYS A 348 -16.79 7.51 27.56
N GLU A 349 -16.36 8.62 26.96
CA GLU A 349 -16.50 9.96 27.53
C GLU A 349 -17.98 10.30 27.78
N LYS A 350 -18.85 10.07 26.79
CA LYS A 350 -20.32 10.28 26.94
C LYS A 350 -20.91 9.43 28.07
N THR A 351 -20.50 8.17 28.20
CA THR A 351 -20.99 7.25 29.24
C THR A 351 -20.55 7.70 30.64
N ILE A 352 -19.33 8.23 30.76
CA ILE A 352 -18.81 8.79 32.02
C ILE A 352 -19.57 10.08 32.38
N GLU A 353 -19.80 10.98 31.42
CA GLU A 353 -20.58 12.20 31.65
C GLU A 353 -22.02 11.91 32.07
N MET A 354 -22.66 10.88 31.50
CA MET A 354 -24.01 10.45 31.89
C MET A 354 -24.06 9.79 33.28
N LYS A 355 -22.96 9.19 33.76
CA LYS A 355 -22.89 8.60 35.11
C LYS A 355 -22.59 9.63 36.21
N ASN A 356 -22.03 10.78 35.82
CA ASN A 356 -21.66 11.87 36.74
C ASN A 356 -22.74 12.98 36.82
N LYS A 357 -23.83 12.85 36.07
CA LYS A 357 -25.07 13.60 36.21
C LYS A 357 -26.12 12.72 36.89
#